data_AF-A0A3A5L542-F1
#
_entry.id   AF-A0A3A5L542-F1
#
_cell.length_a   1.000
_cell.length_b   1.000
_cell.length_c   1.000
_cell.angle_alpha   90.00
_cell.angle_beta   90.00
_cell.angle_gamma   90.00
#
_symmetry.space_group_name_H-M   'P 1'
#
loop_
_entity.id
_entity.type
_entity.pdbx_description
1 polymer ?
#
loop_
_entity_poly.entity_id
_entity_poly.type
_entity_poly.pdbx_seq_one_letter_code
_entity_poly.pdbx_strand_id
1 'polypeptide(L)'
;QQFIESSLTQDYLQRLQDLYNKMTRPEGLFLDPKTGAPYRGRRRRIRVLFYRQLHQTTLTREQILLEHQEVISQIETKLRSPGLEIKRLKGQDYYQWWIRWFNPKSADEILEQYPYPNHIPAGFNLAQNIFFSPPESDEQGFIFEGRKQRILYVDGLKEAPIIGLVSRERQQANPKHRYALLDTLPEGSIY
;
A
#
# COMPACT_ATOMS: atom_id res chain seq x y z
N GLN A 1 -30.68 -15.00 -5.79
CA GLN A 1 -29.83 -16.21 -5.82
C GLN A 1 -29.82 -16.91 -7.17
N GLN A 2 -30.95 -17.07 -7.88
CA GLN A 2 -31.03 -17.77 -9.18
C GLN A 2 -30.08 -17.30 -10.31
N PHE A 3 -29.72 -16.01 -10.38
CA PHE A 3 -28.84 -15.52 -11.45
C PHE A 3 -27.36 -15.93 -11.28
N ILE A 4 -26.90 -16.21 -10.05
CA ILE A 4 -25.50 -16.58 -9.81
C ILE A 4 -25.24 -18.01 -10.32
N GLU A 5 -26.22 -18.89 -10.18
CA GLU A 5 -26.09 -20.31 -10.53
C GLU A 5 -26.34 -20.61 -12.01
N SER A 6 -26.70 -19.61 -12.82
CA SER A 6 -26.91 -19.81 -14.25
C SER A 6 -25.61 -20.22 -14.96
N SER A 7 -25.71 -21.08 -15.98
CA SER A 7 -24.54 -21.55 -16.75
C SER A 7 -23.76 -20.41 -17.39
N LEU A 8 -24.47 -19.38 -17.88
CA LEU A 8 -23.85 -18.17 -18.44
C LEU A 8 -23.03 -17.41 -17.39
N THR A 9 -23.58 -17.22 -16.18
CA THR A 9 -22.89 -16.52 -15.10
C THR A 9 -21.64 -17.30 -14.67
N GLN A 10 -21.73 -18.63 -14.55
CA GLN A 10 -20.59 -19.47 -14.19
C GLN A 10 -19.48 -19.44 -15.25
N ASP A 11 -19.83 -19.52 -16.54
CA ASP A 11 -18.84 -19.38 -17.62
C ASP A 11 -18.16 -18.01 -17.60
N TYR A 12 -18.95 -16.93 -17.39
CA TYR A 12 -18.41 -15.58 -17.27
C TYR A 12 -17.45 -15.44 -16.08
N LEU A 13 -17.83 -15.91 -14.88
CA LEU A 13 -16.99 -15.88 -13.69
C LEU A 13 -15.71 -16.70 -13.88
N GLN A 14 -15.79 -17.85 -14.54
CA GLN A 14 -14.62 -18.67 -14.83
C GLN A 14 -13.64 -17.96 -15.77
N ARG A 15 -14.14 -17.31 -16.84
CA ARG A 15 -13.31 -16.50 -17.75
C ARG A 15 -12.69 -15.30 -17.05
N LEU A 16 -13.45 -14.64 -16.18
CA LEU A 16 -12.99 -13.51 -15.38
C LEU A 16 -11.88 -13.95 -14.42
N GLN A 17 -12.05 -15.09 -13.74
CA GLN A 17 -11.03 -15.67 -12.86
C GLN A 17 -9.75 -16.04 -13.64
N ASP A 18 -9.89 -16.67 -14.81
CA ASP A 18 -8.75 -16.99 -15.69
C ASP A 18 -8.02 -15.72 -16.13
N LEU A 19 -8.75 -14.66 -16.49
CA LEU A 19 -8.16 -13.37 -16.81
C LEU A 19 -7.39 -12.77 -15.63
N TYR A 20 -7.97 -12.76 -14.42
CA TYR A 20 -7.26 -12.28 -13.22
C TYR A 20 -6.01 -13.10 -12.93
N ASN A 21 -6.11 -14.43 -13.01
CA ASN A 21 -4.98 -15.34 -12.82
C ASN A 21 -3.87 -15.13 -13.87
N LYS A 22 -4.21 -14.73 -15.10
CA LYS A 22 -3.22 -14.38 -16.13
C LYS A 22 -2.62 -13.00 -15.88
N MET A 23 -3.42 -12.04 -15.42
CA MET A 23 -2.98 -10.66 -15.12
C MET A 23 -2.02 -10.57 -13.92
N THR A 24 -2.00 -11.55 -13.03
CA THR A 24 -1.10 -11.59 -11.86
C THR A 24 0.23 -12.31 -12.12
N ARG A 25 0.41 -12.93 -13.30
CA ARG A 25 1.65 -13.64 -13.62
C ARG A 25 2.82 -12.68 -13.87
N PRO A 26 4.06 -13.03 -13.49
CA PRO A 26 5.24 -12.20 -13.76
C PRO A 26 5.43 -11.87 -15.25
N GLU A 27 5.06 -12.78 -16.14
CA GLU A 27 5.19 -12.64 -17.60
C GLU A 27 4.14 -11.67 -18.20
N GLY A 28 3.11 -11.32 -17.43
CA GLY A 28 2.00 -10.49 -17.89
C GLY A 28 1.17 -11.12 -19.02
N LEU A 29 0.31 -10.32 -19.64
CA LEU A 29 -0.52 -10.72 -20.79
C LEU A 29 0.21 -10.54 -22.12
N PHE A 30 1.02 -9.50 -22.24
CA PHE A 30 1.81 -9.15 -23.42
C PHE A 30 2.93 -8.17 -23.01
N LEU A 31 3.92 -7.97 -23.87
CA LEU A 31 4.94 -6.94 -23.68
C LEU A 31 4.39 -5.59 -24.15
N ASP A 32 4.25 -4.62 -23.24
CA ASP A 32 3.76 -3.29 -23.60
C ASP A 32 4.87 -2.46 -24.29
N PRO A 33 4.68 -2.04 -25.56
CA PRO A 33 5.70 -1.28 -26.29
C PRO A 33 5.93 0.13 -25.74
N LYS A 34 5.04 0.67 -24.89
CA LYS A 34 5.20 1.98 -24.26
C LYS A 34 5.98 1.92 -22.97
N THR A 35 5.83 0.86 -22.17
CA THR A 35 6.62 0.70 -20.94
C THR A 35 7.91 -0.10 -21.17
N GLY A 36 7.92 -1.00 -22.15
CA GLY A 36 8.94 -2.02 -22.33
C GLY A 36 8.86 -3.13 -21.27
N ALA A 37 7.76 -3.20 -20.53
CA ALA A 37 7.54 -4.15 -19.43
C ALA A 37 6.32 -5.06 -19.72
N PRO A 38 6.25 -6.24 -19.07
CA PRO A 38 5.05 -7.05 -19.09
C PRO A 38 3.81 -6.27 -18.63
N TYR A 39 2.77 -6.29 -19.46
CA TYR A 39 1.46 -5.73 -19.13
C TYR A 39 0.76 -6.64 -18.13
N ARG A 40 0.51 -6.12 -16.93
CA ARG A 40 -0.07 -6.86 -15.81
C ARG A 40 -1.08 -6.02 -15.05
N GLY A 41 -1.95 -6.67 -14.30
CA GLY A 41 -2.86 -5.99 -13.39
C GLY A 41 -2.06 -5.34 -12.26
N ARG A 42 -2.16 -4.02 -12.10
CA ARG A 42 -1.48 -3.29 -11.03
C ARG A 42 -2.48 -2.45 -10.26
N ARG A 43 -2.49 -2.61 -8.94
CA ARG A 43 -3.28 -1.75 -8.06
C ARG A 43 -2.35 -0.87 -7.25
N ARG A 44 -2.47 0.43 -7.47
CA ARG A 44 -1.75 1.42 -6.70
C ARG A 44 -2.54 1.81 -5.45
N ARG A 45 -1.93 1.73 -4.26
CA ARG A 45 -2.50 2.19 -2.99
C ARG A 45 -1.51 3.11 -2.29
N ILE A 46 -1.75 4.42 -2.34
CA ILE A 46 -0.92 5.41 -1.66
C ILE A 46 -1.42 5.55 -0.22
N ARG A 47 -0.51 5.46 0.75
CA ARG A 47 -0.80 5.75 2.16
C ARG A 47 -0.05 7.00 2.56
N VAL A 48 -0.73 7.90 3.26
CA VAL A 48 -0.12 9.12 3.79
C VAL A 48 -0.30 9.10 5.30
N LEU A 49 0.80 9.18 6.03
CA LEU A 49 0.80 9.29 7.48
C LEU A 49 1.10 10.73 7.86
N PHE A 50 0.13 11.37 8.49
CA PHE A 50 0.33 12.67 9.14
C PHE A 50 0.62 12.42 10.61
N TYR A 51 1.67 13.05 11.11
CA TYR A 51 2.02 13.01 12.53
C TYR A 51 2.33 14.43 12.99
N ARG A 52 2.16 14.67 14.29
CA ARG A 52 2.56 15.92 14.91
C ARG A 52 3.85 15.68 15.69
N GLN A 53 4.92 16.35 15.29
CA GLN A 53 6.13 16.40 16.09
C GLN A 53 5.93 17.38 17.25
N LEU A 54 6.01 16.87 18.48
CA LEU A 54 5.89 17.69 19.68
C LEU A 54 7.25 18.29 20.01
N HIS A 55 7.27 19.61 20.14
CA HIS A 55 8.35 20.35 20.79
C HIS A 55 7.88 20.72 22.21
N GLN A 56 8.69 21.42 23.00
CA GLN A 56 8.25 21.93 24.30
C GLN A 56 6.95 22.74 24.11
N THR A 57 5.83 22.18 24.59
CA THR A 57 4.50 22.74 24.41
C THR A 57 3.78 22.72 25.75
N THR A 58 3.01 23.78 26.01
CA THR A 58 2.17 23.93 27.21
C THR A 58 0.76 23.37 26.99
N LEU A 59 0.44 22.89 25.78
CA LEU A 59 -0.89 22.37 25.43
C LEU A 59 -1.14 20.99 26.06
N THR A 60 -2.38 20.76 26.46
CA THR A 60 -2.80 19.44 26.95
C THR A 60 -2.91 18.44 25.80
N ARG A 61 -2.81 17.15 26.12
CA ARG A 61 -2.95 16.06 25.12
C ARG A 61 -4.26 16.14 24.34
N GLU A 62 -5.35 16.56 24.99
CA GLU A 62 -6.68 16.68 24.38
C GLU A 62 -6.73 17.81 23.36
N GLN A 63 -6.17 18.98 23.70
CA GLN A 63 -6.07 20.12 22.79
C GLN A 63 -5.23 19.77 21.55
N ILE A 64 -4.10 19.09 21.77
CA ILE A 64 -3.22 18.63 20.70
C ILE A 64 -3.96 17.69 19.74
N LEU A 65 -4.78 16.78 20.28
CA LEU A 65 -5.56 15.82 19.51
C LEU A 65 -6.66 16.52 18.70
N LEU A 66 -7.39 17.47 19.31
CA LEU A 66 -8.43 18.25 18.63
C LEU A 66 -7.86 19.02 17.44
N GLU A 67 -6.80 19.79 17.64
CA GLU A 67 -6.15 20.54 16.58
C GLU A 67 -5.66 19.61 15.45
N HIS A 68 -5.07 18.47 15.81
CA HIS A 68 -4.63 17.48 14.81
C HIS A 68 -5.83 16.94 14.01
N GLN A 69 -6.96 16.63 14.66
CA GLN A 69 -8.16 16.16 13.97
C GLN A 69 -8.74 17.23 13.01
N GLU A 70 -8.74 18.49 13.42
CA GLU A 70 -9.20 19.61 12.58
C GLU A 70 -8.34 19.76 11.32
N VAL A 71 -7.00 19.75 11.47
CA VAL A 71 -6.07 19.81 10.33
C VAL A 71 -6.28 18.64 9.37
N ILE A 72 -6.44 17.42 9.90
CA ILE A 72 -6.70 16.23 9.07
C ILE A 72 -8.02 16.35 8.31
N SER A 73 -9.07 16.87 8.95
CA SER A 73 -10.37 17.10 8.30
C SER A 73 -10.28 18.10 7.14
N GLN A 74 -9.51 19.19 7.33
CA GLN A 74 -9.26 20.16 6.28
C GLN A 74 -8.46 19.57 5.10
N ILE A 75 -7.42 18.78 5.39
CA ILE A 75 -6.62 18.09 4.37
C ILE A 75 -7.50 17.12 3.58
N GLU A 76 -8.31 16.31 4.27
CA GLU A 76 -9.22 15.36 3.64
C GLU A 76 -10.19 16.08 2.69
N THR A 77 -10.79 17.19 3.14
CA THR A 77 -11.70 18.00 2.32
C THR A 77 -11.01 18.54 1.07
N LYS A 78 -9.80 19.11 1.22
CA LYS A 78 -9.02 19.64 0.09
C LYS A 78 -8.59 18.57 -0.91
N LEU A 79 -8.26 17.37 -0.44
CA LEU A 79 -7.89 16.26 -1.30
C LEU A 79 -9.11 15.63 -2.00
N ARG A 80 -10.28 15.59 -1.35
CA ARG A 80 -11.53 15.13 -1.98
C ARG A 80 -12.05 16.08 -3.05
N SER A 81 -11.82 17.40 -2.90
CA SER A 81 -12.28 18.42 -3.85
C SER A 81 -11.93 18.15 -5.33
N PRO A 82 -10.69 17.75 -5.69
CA PRO A 82 -10.34 17.37 -7.07
C PRO A 82 -10.80 15.95 -7.47
N GLY A 83 -11.57 15.24 -6.63
CA GLY A 83 -12.11 13.91 -6.91
C GLY A 83 -11.27 12.73 -6.39
N LEU A 84 -10.33 12.93 -5.46
CA LEU A 84 -9.59 11.81 -4.88
C LEU A 84 -10.48 11.00 -3.93
N GLU A 85 -10.47 9.69 -4.10
CA GLU A 85 -11.04 8.75 -3.14
C GLU A 85 -10.10 8.54 -1.96
N ILE A 86 -10.56 8.93 -0.77
CA ILE A 86 -9.77 8.84 0.46
C ILE A 86 -10.47 7.91 1.45
N LYS A 87 -9.68 7.07 2.11
CA LYS A 87 -10.10 6.26 3.25
C LYS A 87 -9.22 6.59 4.44
N ARG A 88 -9.82 7.04 5.54
CA ARG A 88 -9.11 7.15 6.82
C ARG A 88 -8.90 5.76 7.40
N LEU A 89 -7.63 5.36 7.54
CA LEU A 89 -7.26 4.03 8.04
C LEU A 89 -7.49 3.93 9.55
N LYS A 90 -8.04 2.80 9.98
CA LYS A 90 -8.25 2.44 11.40
C LYS A 90 -7.26 1.34 11.81
N GLY A 91 -7.25 0.98 13.10
CA GLY A 91 -6.35 -0.05 13.63
C GLY A 91 -6.36 -1.36 12.85
N GLN A 92 -7.54 -1.83 12.42
CA GLN A 92 -7.67 -3.03 11.57
C GLN A 92 -6.97 -2.87 10.22
N ASP A 93 -7.06 -1.70 9.59
CA ASP A 93 -6.40 -1.44 8.31
C ASP A 93 -4.87 -1.48 8.46
N TYR A 94 -4.35 -0.89 9.54
CA TYR A 94 -2.93 -0.93 9.87
C TYR A 94 -2.47 -2.36 10.15
N TYR A 95 -3.21 -3.10 10.98
CA TYR A 95 -2.92 -4.50 11.29
C TYR A 95 -2.83 -5.36 10.03
N GLN A 96 -3.88 -5.35 9.20
CA GLN A 96 -3.88 -6.12 7.95
C GLN A 96 -2.76 -5.73 7.00
N TRP A 97 -2.44 -4.44 6.93
CA TRP A 97 -1.34 -3.96 6.10
C TRP A 97 0.02 -4.41 6.63
N TRP A 98 0.28 -4.25 7.92
CA TRP A 98 1.57 -4.55 8.53
C TRP A 98 1.83 -6.05 8.63
N ILE A 99 0.81 -6.87 8.89
CA ILE A 99 0.94 -8.33 8.83
C ILE A 99 1.43 -8.78 7.45
N ARG A 100 0.84 -8.25 6.38
CA ARG A 100 1.25 -8.55 4.99
C ARG A 100 2.65 -8.05 4.65
N TRP A 101 3.10 -6.99 5.29
CA TRP A 101 4.43 -6.45 5.06
C TRP A 101 5.49 -7.28 5.80
N PHE A 102 5.30 -7.53 7.09
CA PHE A 102 6.28 -8.22 7.94
C PHE A 102 6.25 -9.75 7.79
N ASN A 103 5.20 -10.32 7.20
CA ASN A 103 5.04 -11.76 7.01
C ASN A 103 4.63 -12.06 5.55
N PRO A 104 5.48 -11.75 4.55
CA PRO A 104 5.10 -11.72 3.14
C PRO A 104 4.72 -13.08 2.52
N LYS A 105 4.97 -14.20 3.19
CA LYS A 105 4.60 -15.57 2.77
C LYS A 105 3.40 -16.10 3.55
N SER A 106 3.34 -15.87 4.86
CA SER A 106 2.33 -16.47 5.76
C SER A 106 1.18 -15.53 6.13
N ALA A 107 1.17 -14.28 5.64
CA ALA A 107 0.20 -13.27 6.08
C ALA A 107 -1.27 -13.67 5.94
N ASP A 108 -1.66 -14.40 4.90
CA ASP A 108 -3.06 -14.81 4.74
C ASP A 108 -3.48 -15.82 5.82
N GLU A 109 -2.63 -16.81 6.11
CA GLU A 109 -2.85 -17.79 7.18
C GLU A 109 -2.87 -17.11 8.55
N ILE A 110 -1.94 -16.17 8.80
CA ILE A 110 -1.90 -15.39 10.05
C ILE A 110 -3.16 -14.56 10.22
N LEU A 111 -3.64 -13.89 9.17
CA LEU A 111 -4.83 -13.04 9.24
C LEU A 111 -6.12 -13.83 9.47
N GLU A 112 -6.17 -15.08 9.02
CA GLU A 112 -7.28 -15.99 9.28
C GLU A 112 -7.27 -16.51 10.73
N GLN A 113 -6.10 -16.93 11.23
CA GLN A 113 -5.95 -17.48 12.58
C GLN A 113 -5.97 -16.40 13.68
N TYR A 114 -5.39 -15.25 13.40
CA TYR A 114 -5.20 -14.13 14.33
C TYR A 114 -5.76 -12.84 13.72
N PRO A 115 -7.09 -12.72 13.58
CA PRO A 115 -7.70 -11.51 13.05
C PRO A 115 -7.53 -10.34 14.02
N TYR A 116 -7.65 -9.11 13.50
CA TYR A 116 -7.67 -7.91 14.34
C TYR A 116 -8.82 -8.01 15.37
N PRO A 117 -8.56 -7.77 16.67
CA PRO A 117 -9.54 -8.00 17.70
C PRO A 117 -10.73 -7.03 17.58
N ASN A 118 -11.95 -7.57 17.68
CA ASN A 118 -13.18 -6.76 17.70
C ASN A 118 -13.23 -5.82 18.92
N HIS A 119 -12.74 -6.30 20.06
CA HIS A 119 -12.56 -5.51 21.29
C HIS A 119 -11.08 -5.50 21.64
N ILE A 120 -10.46 -4.32 21.58
CA ILE A 120 -9.03 -4.15 21.82
C ILE A 120 -8.78 -4.34 23.33
N PRO A 121 -8.08 -5.40 23.76
CA PRO A 121 -7.76 -5.58 25.17
C PRO A 121 -6.76 -4.52 25.64
N ALA A 122 -6.75 -4.22 26.95
CA ALA A 122 -5.87 -3.20 27.52
C ALA A 122 -4.37 -3.43 27.24
N GLY A 123 -3.96 -4.70 27.11
CA GLY A 123 -2.58 -5.08 26.77
C GLY A 123 -2.27 -5.15 25.27
N PHE A 124 -3.21 -4.78 24.39
CA PHE A 124 -2.96 -4.84 22.96
C PHE A 124 -1.91 -3.82 22.53
N ASN A 125 -0.84 -4.32 21.91
CA ASN A 125 0.19 -3.50 21.30
C ASN A 125 0.36 -3.91 19.85
N LEU A 126 0.03 -3.01 18.92
CA LEU A 126 0.14 -3.28 17.49
C LEU A 126 1.57 -3.71 17.09
N ALA A 127 2.60 -3.08 17.64
CA ALA A 127 3.99 -3.41 17.30
C ALA A 127 4.40 -4.82 17.72
N GLN A 128 3.78 -5.38 18.77
CA GLN A 128 4.05 -6.75 19.22
C GLN A 128 3.21 -7.79 18.48
N ASN A 129 2.03 -7.40 18.00
CA ASN A 129 1.07 -8.31 17.37
C ASN A 129 1.25 -8.45 15.85
N ILE A 130 2.32 -7.89 15.26
CA ILE A 130 2.57 -7.94 13.81
C ILE A 130 3.76 -8.84 13.42
N PHE A 131 4.65 -9.14 14.36
CA PHE A 131 5.83 -9.96 14.11
C PHE A 131 5.56 -11.40 14.57
N PHE A 132 5.30 -12.29 13.61
CA PHE A 132 5.11 -13.73 13.88
C PHE A 132 6.38 -14.54 13.65
N SER A 133 7.35 -13.95 12.98
CA SER A 133 8.72 -14.44 12.87
C SER A 133 9.70 -13.44 13.51
N PRO A 134 10.79 -13.91 14.13
CA PRO A 134 11.84 -13.03 14.61
C PRO A 134 12.38 -12.15 13.47
N PRO A 135 12.52 -10.83 13.66
CA PRO A 135 13.11 -9.98 12.65
C PRO A 135 14.59 -10.30 12.50
N GLU A 136 15.02 -10.51 11.26
CA GLU A 136 16.42 -10.73 10.90
C GLU A 136 16.95 -9.52 10.13
N SER A 137 18.26 -9.29 10.18
CA SER A 137 18.91 -8.25 9.36
C SER A 137 20.35 -8.59 9.04
N ASP A 138 20.83 -8.11 7.91
CA ASP A 138 22.24 -8.15 7.51
C ASP A 138 22.69 -6.76 7.01
N GLU A 139 23.90 -6.67 6.46
CA GLU A 139 24.46 -5.42 5.92
C GLU A 139 23.62 -4.81 4.78
N GLN A 140 22.73 -5.59 4.15
CA GLN A 140 21.93 -5.16 3.00
C GLN A 140 20.50 -4.75 3.40
N GLY A 141 20.05 -5.08 4.61
CA GLY A 141 18.76 -4.64 5.15
C GLY A 141 18.06 -5.67 6.03
N PHE A 142 16.76 -5.46 6.26
CA PHE A 142 15.92 -6.37 7.01
C PHE A 142 15.51 -7.58 6.17
N ILE A 143 15.35 -8.73 6.82
CA ILE A 143 14.91 -9.98 6.22
C ILE A 143 13.60 -10.39 6.92
N PHE A 144 12.53 -10.50 6.13
CA PHE A 144 11.23 -10.97 6.61
C PHE A 144 10.85 -12.24 5.84
N GLU A 145 10.76 -13.37 6.56
CA GLU A 145 10.48 -14.70 6.02
C GLU A 145 11.38 -15.07 4.81
N GLY A 146 12.67 -14.74 4.91
CA GLY A 146 13.66 -14.96 3.84
C GLY A 146 13.58 -13.97 2.67
N ARG A 147 12.73 -12.94 2.73
CA ARG A 147 12.71 -11.85 1.75
C ARG A 147 13.44 -10.62 2.28
N LYS A 148 14.53 -10.24 1.62
CA LYS A 148 15.25 -9.00 1.90
C LYS A 148 14.39 -7.79 1.54
N GLN A 149 14.36 -6.82 2.44
CA GLN A 149 13.69 -5.55 2.28
C GLN A 149 14.69 -4.44 2.04
N ARG A 150 14.38 -3.53 1.11
CA ARG A 150 15.16 -2.32 0.86
C ARG A 150 14.26 -1.11 1.00
N ILE A 151 14.70 -0.16 1.82
CA ILE A 151 14.02 1.12 1.99
C ILE A 151 14.66 2.12 1.04
N LEU A 152 13.84 2.74 0.18
CA LEU A 152 14.27 3.84 -0.67
C LEU A 152 13.94 5.15 0.03
N TYR A 153 14.99 5.86 0.44
CA TYR A 153 14.84 7.19 1.03
C TYR A 153 14.83 8.23 -0.08
N VAL A 154 13.84 9.11 -0.05
CA VAL A 154 13.84 10.36 -0.81
C VAL A 154 14.10 11.45 0.20
N ASP A 155 15.38 11.76 0.42
CA ASP A 155 15.81 12.81 1.34
C ASP A 155 16.33 14.03 0.58
N GLY A 156 16.29 15.20 1.23
CA GLY A 156 16.95 16.41 0.73
C GLY A 156 16.37 16.97 -0.57
N LEU A 157 15.04 17.16 -0.63
CA LEU A 157 14.42 17.92 -1.72
C LEU A 157 15.01 19.34 -1.73
N LYS A 158 15.96 19.60 -2.64
CA LYS A 158 16.55 20.93 -2.85
C LYS A 158 15.55 21.93 -3.45
N GLU A 159 14.61 21.40 -4.21
CA GLU A 159 13.55 22.15 -4.90
C GLU A 159 12.22 21.40 -4.77
N ALA A 160 11.12 22.12 -4.94
CA ALA A 160 9.79 21.53 -4.94
C ALA A 160 9.68 20.48 -6.08
N PRO A 161 9.26 19.24 -5.78
CA PRO A 161 9.15 18.21 -6.79
C PRO A 161 8.08 18.59 -7.81
N ILE A 162 8.38 18.34 -9.09
CA ILE A 162 7.43 18.56 -10.18
C ILE A 162 6.18 17.70 -9.93
N ILE A 163 5.00 18.25 -10.22
CA ILE A 163 3.73 17.51 -10.08
C ILE A 163 3.80 16.22 -10.89
N GLY A 164 3.65 15.10 -10.18
CA GLY A 164 3.70 13.77 -10.79
C GLY A 164 5.11 13.23 -11.04
N LEU A 165 6.15 13.78 -10.40
CA LEU A 165 7.55 13.34 -10.55
C LEU A 165 7.71 11.82 -10.52
N VAL A 166 7.04 11.16 -9.57
CA VAL A 166 7.08 9.70 -9.40
C VAL A 166 5.84 8.97 -9.89
N SER A 167 4.68 9.63 -9.83
CA SER A 167 3.37 8.99 -10.00
C SER A 167 2.72 9.22 -11.37
N ARG A 168 3.13 10.26 -12.11
CA ARG A 168 2.58 10.58 -13.43
C ARG A 168 3.38 9.87 -14.50
N GLU A 169 2.67 9.40 -15.52
CA GLU A 169 3.29 8.90 -16.73
C GLU A 169 4.02 10.02 -17.49
N ARG A 170 5.33 9.86 -17.61
CA ARG A 170 6.20 10.82 -18.29
C ARG A 170 6.99 10.13 -19.38
N GLN A 171 7.34 10.91 -20.40
CA GLN A 171 8.30 10.49 -21.39
C GLN A 171 9.65 10.27 -20.71
N GLN A 172 10.28 9.16 -21.04
CA GLN A 172 11.57 8.77 -20.47
C GLN A 172 12.71 9.19 -21.40
N ALA A 173 13.96 8.86 -21.01
CA ALA A 173 15.13 9.13 -21.85
C ALA A 173 14.98 8.55 -23.26
N ASN A 174 14.35 7.37 -23.40
CA ASN A 174 13.85 6.90 -24.69
C ASN A 174 12.48 7.53 -24.99
N PRO A 175 12.33 8.34 -26.05
CA PRO A 175 11.06 8.98 -26.42
C PRO A 175 9.91 8.02 -26.68
N LYS A 176 10.20 6.77 -27.06
CA LYS A 176 9.19 5.73 -27.26
C LYS A 176 8.58 5.25 -25.95
N HIS A 177 9.32 5.40 -24.84
CA HIS A 177 8.90 4.91 -23.54
C HIS A 177 8.16 5.98 -22.72
N ARG A 178 7.02 5.59 -22.16
CA ARG A 178 6.19 6.44 -21.32
C ARG A 178 5.61 5.63 -20.17
N TYR A 179 6.00 5.97 -18.95
CA TYR A 179 5.54 5.30 -17.73
C TYR A 179 5.78 6.18 -16.50
N ALA A 180 5.14 5.85 -15.36
CA ALA A 180 5.44 6.48 -14.08
C ALA A 180 6.62 5.78 -13.41
N LEU A 181 7.45 6.48 -12.63
CA LEU A 181 8.58 5.85 -11.94
C LEU A 181 8.11 4.75 -10.98
N LEU A 182 6.95 4.90 -10.35
CA LEU A 182 6.37 3.86 -9.51
C LEU A 182 6.09 2.54 -10.27
N ASP A 183 5.99 2.56 -11.59
CA ASP A 183 5.81 1.34 -12.40
C ASP A 183 7.07 0.51 -12.57
N THR A 184 8.24 1.09 -12.34
CA THR A 184 9.50 0.35 -12.45
C THR A 184 9.89 -0.34 -11.15
N LEU A 185 9.17 -0.05 -10.06
CA LEU A 185 9.43 -0.68 -8.78
C LEU A 185 9.14 -2.18 -8.83
N PRO A 186 9.92 -3.01 -8.11
CA PRO A 186 9.68 -4.44 -8.02
C PRO A 186 8.25 -4.77 -7.56
N GLU A 187 7.78 -5.95 -7.92
CA GLU A 187 6.52 -6.45 -7.40
C GLU A 187 6.55 -6.57 -5.86
N GLY A 188 5.43 -6.27 -5.22
CA GLY A 188 5.34 -6.22 -3.76
C GLY A 188 5.97 -4.98 -3.13
N SER A 189 6.46 -4.01 -3.92
CA SER A 189 6.89 -2.71 -3.39
C SER A 189 5.72 -2.00 -2.71
N ILE A 190 5.98 -1.52 -1.49
CA ILE A 190 5.02 -0.78 -0.67
C ILE A 190 5.51 0.66 -0.57
N TYR A 191 4.57 1.60 -0.61
CA TYR A 191 4.79 3.05 -0.51
C TYR A 191 3.63 3.71 0.25
#